data_AF-A0A8S9K069-F1
#
_entry.id   AF-A0A8S9K069-F1
#
_cell.length_a   1.000
_cell.length_b   1.000
_cell.length_c   1.000
_cell.angle_alpha   90.00
_cell.angle_beta   90.00
_cell.angle_gamma   90.00
#
_symmetry.space_group_name_H-M   'P 1'
#
loop_
_entity.id
_entity.type
_entity.pdbx_description
1 polymer ?
#
loop_
_entity_poly.entity_id
_entity_poly.type
_entity_poly.pdbx_seq_one_letter_code
_entity_poly.pdbx_strand_id
1 'polypeptide(L)'
;MYFPTRNAYGPSSVAVKAEKVAALQVEMENARKKMEEDEKKAEHMKAKYKTYTKGHEKRAETVWSQIEASLKQIEIGGTEVECFKALKRQEEMAASFRKKNLEEEVVRQKETERKLQARYGELLSTLEKAEEIMVGFRVQALKQADVEDSHNLKEAKLATGEEEDVAISTEASS
;
A
#
# COMPACT_ATOMS: atom_id res chain seq x y z
N MET A 1 -48.60 76.02 -11.92
CA MET A 1 -47.16 76.30 -12.10
C MET A 1 -46.82 77.57 -11.35
N TYR A 2 -45.62 77.70 -10.80
CA TYR A 2 -45.19 78.95 -10.15
C TYR A 2 -44.65 79.94 -11.18
N PHE A 3 -45.16 81.18 -11.20
CA PHE A 3 -44.68 82.22 -12.12
C PHE A 3 -43.79 83.22 -11.38
N PRO A 4 -42.46 83.22 -11.63
CA PRO A 4 -41.52 84.06 -10.89
C PRO A 4 -41.75 85.56 -11.10
N THR A 5 -42.19 85.95 -12.31
CA THR A 5 -42.47 87.36 -12.69
C THR A 5 -43.63 87.98 -11.93
N ARG A 6 -44.57 87.15 -11.42
CA ARG A 6 -45.77 87.58 -10.68
C ARG A 6 -45.78 87.11 -9.23
N ASN A 7 -44.74 86.38 -8.81
CA ASN A 7 -44.61 85.78 -7.47
C ASN A 7 -45.86 84.99 -7.02
N ALA A 8 -46.53 84.29 -7.95
CA ALA A 8 -47.82 83.64 -7.71
C ALA A 8 -47.96 82.32 -8.49
N TYR A 9 -48.80 81.43 -7.96
CA TYR A 9 -49.20 80.21 -8.66
C TYR A 9 -50.40 80.48 -9.55
N GLY A 10 -50.38 79.89 -10.75
CA GLY A 10 -51.52 79.98 -11.65
C GLY A 10 -51.60 78.83 -12.66
N PRO A 11 -52.72 78.76 -13.40
CA PRO A 11 -52.91 77.79 -14.48
C PRO A 11 -52.03 78.15 -15.68
N SER A 12 -51.37 77.14 -16.27
CA SER A 12 -50.49 77.31 -17.44
C SER A 12 -51.24 77.82 -18.68
N SER A 13 -52.57 77.68 -18.74
CA SER A 13 -53.39 78.16 -19.85
C SER A 13 -53.40 79.68 -20.02
N VAL A 14 -53.24 80.43 -18.93
CA VAL A 14 -53.34 81.91 -18.92
C VAL A 14 -51.97 82.60 -19.06
N ALA A 15 -50.88 81.84 -19.01
CA ALA A 15 -49.52 82.37 -19.04
C ALA A 15 -48.97 82.58 -20.45
N VAL A 16 -48.22 83.66 -20.65
CA VAL A 16 -47.51 83.93 -21.92
C VAL A 16 -46.33 82.95 -22.08
N LYS A 17 -45.94 82.62 -23.31
CA LYS A 17 -44.82 81.69 -23.58
C LYS A 17 -43.54 82.03 -22.79
N ALA A 18 -43.19 83.30 -22.67
CA ALA A 18 -42.04 83.76 -21.89
C ALA A 18 -42.17 83.45 -20.38
N GLU A 19 -43.36 83.63 -19.79
CA GLU A 19 -43.63 83.31 -18.39
C GLU A 19 -43.54 81.80 -18.13
N LYS A 20 -43.95 80.97 -19.10
CA LYS A 20 -43.80 79.50 -19.02
C LYS A 20 -42.34 79.07 -19.05
N VAL A 21 -41.52 79.68 -19.91
CA VAL A 21 -40.08 79.38 -19.98
C VAL A 21 -39.39 79.76 -18.67
N ALA A 22 -39.67 80.96 -18.13
CA ALA A 22 -39.12 81.40 -16.86
C ALA A 22 -39.54 80.49 -15.69
N ALA A 23 -40.80 80.06 -15.66
CA ALA A 23 -41.29 79.11 -14.66
C ALA A 23 -40.60 77.74 -14.75
N LEU A 24 -40.40 77.21 -15.97
CA LEU A 24 -39.71 75.94 -16.18
C LEU A 24 -38.24 76.02 -15.77
N GLN A 25 -37.57 77.14 -16.05
CA GLN A 25 -36.18 77.37 -15.63
C GLN A 25 -36.04 77.33 -14.11
N VAL A 26 -36.94 77.99 -13.36
CA VAL A 26 -36.94 77.95 -11.90
C VAL A 26 -37.24 76.55 -11.35
N GLU A 27 -38.18 75.82 -11.96
CA GLU A 27 -38.45 74.42 -11.57
C GLU A 27 -37.24 73.52 -11.82
N MET A 28 -36.54 73.69 -12.95
CA MET A 28 -35.31 72.96 -13.28
C MET A 28 -34.16 73.31 -12.32
N GLU A 29 -33.99 74.58 -11.96
CA GLU A 29 -32.99 75.00 -10.97
C GLU A 29 -33.29 74.44 -9.58
N ASN A 30 -34.56 74.44 -9.17
CA ASN A 30 -34.98 73.83 -7.90
C ASN A 30 -34.76 72.31 -7.91
N ALA A 31 -35.03 71.64 -9.03
CA ALA A 31 -34.76 70.21 -9.18
C ALA A 31 -33.25 69.92 -9.10
N ARG A 32 -32.42 70.72 -9.77
CA ARG A 32 -30.95 70.61 -9.69
C ARG A 32 -30.45 70.77 -8.25
N LYS A 33 -30.90 71.82 -7.54
CA LYS A 33 -30.53 72.05 -6.13
C LYS A 33 -30.89 70.87 -5.24
N LYS A 34 -32.11 70.32 -5.39
CA LYS A 34 -32.53 69.13 -4.64
C LYS A 34 -31.68 67.91 -4.96
N MET A 35 -31.35 67.68 -6.25
CA MET A 35 -30.47 66.59 -6.65
C MET A 35 -29.08 66.73 -6.03
N GLU A 36 -28.50 67.93 -6.04
CA GLU A 36 -27.19 68.19 -5.42
C GLU A 36 -27.22 68.00 -3.89
N GLU A 37 -28.30 68.41 -3.22
CA GLU A 37 -28.49 68.18 -1.78
C GLU A 37 -28.61 66.69 -1.46
N ASP A 38 -29.39 65.96 -2.25
CA ASP A 38 -29.61 64.53 -2.05
C ASP A 38 -28.37 63.70 -2.41
N GLU A 39 -27.59 64.12 -3.41
CA GLU A 39 -26.28 63.55 -3.70
C GLU A 39 -25.33 63.70 -2.51
N LYS A 40 -25.21 64.90 -1.95
CA LYS A 40 -24.38 65.14 -0.74
C LYS A 40 -24.84 64.29 0.45
N LYS A 41 -26.16 64.17 0.67
CA LYS A 41 -26.71 63.31 1.74
C LYS A 41 -26.38 61.83 1.48
N ALA A 42 -26.52 61.37 0.23
CA ALA A 42 -26.24 59.99 -0.15
C ALA A 42 -24.76 59.67 0.00
N GLU A 43 -23.85 60.57 -0.40
CA GLU A 43 -22.41 60.42 -0.20
C GLU A 43 -22.04 60.34 1.28
N HIS A 44 -22.61 61.22 2.11
CA HIS A 44 -22.38 61.19 3.56
C HIS A 44 -22.86 59.88 4.18
N MET A 45 -24.05 59.41 3.78
CA MET A 45 -24.58 58.14 4.27
C MET A 45 -23.77 56.94 3.78
N LYS A 46 -23.31 56.95 2.52
CA LYS A 46 -22.39 55.93 1.99
C LYS A 46 -21.08 55.89 2.76
N ALA A 47 -20.49 57.05 3.08
CA ALA A 47 -19.25 57.13 3.86
C ALA A 47 -19.43 56.57 5.28
N LYS A 48 -20.53 56.91 5.95
CA LYS A 48 -20.90 56.35 7.26
C LYS A 48 -21.09 54.84 7.20
N TYR A 49 -21.92 54.36 6.27
CA TYR A 49 -22.17 52.94 6.06
C TYR A 49 -20.86 52.18 5.88
N LYS A 50 -20.03 52.62 4.92
CA LYS A 50 -18.72 52.01 4.63
C LYS A 50 -17.81 51.98 5.86
N THR A 51 -17.78 53.05 6.65
CA THR A 51 -16.97 53.10 7.88
C THR A 51 -17.44 52.07 8.90
N TYR A 52 -18.76 51.93 9.08
CA TYR A 52 -19.33 50.99 10.03
C TYR A 52 -19.29 49.53 9.55
N THR A 53 -19.42 49.26 8.24
CA THR A 53 -19.57 47.90 7.70
C THR A 53 -18.29 47.28 7.18
N LYS A 54 -17.28 48.06 6.76
CA LYS A 54 -16.06 47.54 6.12
C LYS A 54 -15.37 46.43 6.91
N GLY A 55 -15.33 46.53 8.24
CA GLY A 55 -14.75 45.50 9.10
C GLY A 55 -15.59 44.21 9.15
N HIS A 56 -16.91 44.33 9.09
CA HIS A 56 -17.81 43.19 9.02
C HIS A 56 -17.77 42.53 7.65
N GLU A 57 -17.73 43.30 6.56
CA GLU A 57 -17.60 42.81 5.18
C GLU A 57 -16.32 41.97 5.01
N LYS A 58 -15.16 42.50 5.43
CA LYS A 58 -13.89 41.75 5.38
C LYS A 58 -13.93 40.46 6.18
N ARG A 59 -14.54 40.49 7.37
CA ARG A 59 -14.69 39.28 8.19
C ARG A 59 -15.62 38.26 7.52
N ALA A 60 -16.72 38.72 6.92
CA ALA A 60 -17.63 37.86 6.18
C ALA A 60 -16.93 37.20 4.99
N GLU A 61 -16.18 37.96 4.18
CA GLU A 61 -15.38 37.42 3.06
C GLU A 61 -14.35 36.39 3.54
N THR A 62 -13.66 36.67 4.64
CA THR A 62 -12.67 35.75 5.22
C THR A 62 -13.34 34.45 5.67
N VAL A 63 -14.42 34.55 6.46
CA VAL A 63 -15.17 33.38 6.94
C VAL A 63 -15.75 32.59 5.77
N TRP A 64 -16.25 33.27 4.74
CA TRP A 64 -16.76 32.62 3.54
C TRP A 64 -15.69 31.80 2.82
N SER A 65 -14.50 32.37 2.61
CA SER A 65 -13.38 31.64 1.99
C SER A 65 -12.94 30.42 2.82
N GLN A 66 -13.00 30.53 4.15
CA GLN A 66 -12.69 29.41 5.05
C GLN A 66 -13.76 28.31 4.95
N ILE A 67 -15.04 28.67 4.90
CA ILE A 67 -16.14 27.72 4.70
C ILE A 67 -15.96 26.98 3.37
N GLU A 68 -15.70 27.70 2.27
CA GLU A 68 -15.47 27.09 0.96
C GLU A 68 -14.28 26.12 0.98
N ALA A 69 -13.19 26.48 1.66
CA ALA A 69 -12.03 25.60 1.79
C ALA A 69 -12.36 24.33 2.60
N SER A 70 -13.08 24.47 3.72
CA SER A 70 -13.51 23.32 4.53
C SER A 70 -14.48 22.41 3.80
N LEU A 71 -15.42 22.97 3.02
CA LEU A 71 -16.34 22.18 2.19
C LEU A 71 -15.58 21.33 1.17
N LYS A 72 -14.58 21.91 0.48
CA LYS A 72 -13.71 21.16 -0.44
C LYS A 72 -12.94 20.05 0.28
N GLN A 73 -12.44 20.30 1.48
CA GLN A 73 -11.77 19.27 2.28
C GLN A 73 -12.73 18.13 2.70
N ILE A 74 -13.98 18.46 3.03
CA ILE A 74 -15.01 17.47 3.35
C ILE A 74 -15.34 16.61 2.13
N GLU A 75 -15.47 17.22 0.95
CA GLU A 75 -15.70 16.49 -0.31
C GLU A 75 -14.55 15.52 -0.61
N ILE A 76 -13.30 16.00 -0.53
CA ILE A 76 -12.10 15.17 -0.70
C ILE A 76 -12.11 14.02 0.31
N GLY A 77 -12.27 14.31 1.60
CA GLY A 77 -12.31 13.30 2.65
C GLY A 77 -13.44 12.27 2.46
N GLY A 78 -14.59 12.71 1.95
CA GLY A 78 -15.70 11.82 1.58
C GLY A 78 -15.29 10.80 0.52
N THR A 79 -14.69 11.27 -0.57
CA THR A 79 -14.20 10.39 -1.65
C THR A 79 -13.07 9.48 -1.20
N GLU A 80 -12.14 9.96 -0.36
CA GLU A 80 -11.04 9.17 0.19
C GLU A 80 -11.55 8.03 1.08
N VAL A 81 -12.56 8.28 1.92
CA VAL A 81 -13.14 7.25 2.78
C VAL A 81 -13.77 6.14 1.95
N GLU A 82 -14.48 6.47 0.87
CA GLU A 82 -15.05 5.48 -0.04
C GLU A 82 -13.95 4.67 -0.75
N CYS A 83 -12.91 5.36 -1.23
CA CYS A 83 -11.74 4.75 -1.85
C CYS A 83 -11.06 3.76 -0.90
N PHE A 84 -10.75 4.17 0.34
CA PHE A 84 -10.09 3.30 1.32
C PHE A 84 -10.98 2.13 1.75
N LYS A 85 -12.30 2.30 1.81
CA LYS A 85 -13.23 1.19 2.05
C LYS A 85 -13.21 0.18 0.90
N ALA A 86 -13.13 0.64 -0.35
CA ALA A 86 -13.01 -0.26 -1.51
C ALA A 86 -11.65 -0.97 -1.51
N LEU A 87 -10.56 -0.22 -1.30
CA LEU A 87 -9.21 -0.74 -1.27
C LEU A 87 -9.01 -1.77 -0.14
N LYS A 88 -9.57 -1.52 1.04
CA LYS A 88 -9.54 -2.47 2.16
C LYS A 88 -10.16 -3.81 1.79
N ARG A 89 -11.35 -3.81 1.17
CA ARG A 89 -12.02 -5.05 0.76
C ARG A 89 -11.21 -5.81 -0.29
N GLN A 90 -10.62 -5.09 -1.24
CA GLN A 90 -9.73 -5.69 -2.24
C GLN A 90 -8.50 -6.32 -1.60
N GLU A 91 -7.86 -5.62 -0.66
CA GLU A 91 -6.65 -6.10 0.01
C GLU A 91 -6.94 -7.31 0.91
N GLU A 92 -8.07 -7.33 1.62
CA GLU A 92 -8.49 -8.50 2.41
C GLU A 92 -8.66 -9.76 1.55
N MET A 93 -9.25 -9.61 0.36
CA MET A 93 -9.36 -10.72 -0.60
C MET A 93 -7.99 -11.13 -1.16
N ALA A 94 -7.17 -10.16 -1.58
CA ALA A 94 -5.84 -10.42 -2.13
C ALA A 94 -4.90 -11.05 -1.09
N ALA A 95 -4.96 -10.64 0.17
CA ALA A 95 -4.21 -11.23 1.28
C ALA A 95 -4.62 -12.69 1.53
N SER A 96 -5.93 -12.96 1.54
CA SER A 96 -6.46 -14.31 1.71
C SER A 96 -6.00 -15.25 0.59
N PHE A 97 -6.03 -14.76 -0.66
CA PHE A 97 -5.54 -15.50 -1.82
C PHE A 97 -4.03 -15.78 -1.75
N ARG A 98 -3.22 -14.75 -1.43
CA ARG A 98 -1.77 -14.91 -1.25
C ARG A 98 -1.44 -15.95 -0.16
N LYS A 99 -2.13 -15.90 0.97
CA LYS A 99 -1.95 -16.85 2.07
C LYS A 99 -2.25 -18.28 1.60
N LYS A 100 -3.39 -18.50 0.95
CA LYS A 100 -3.78 -19.82 0.44
C LYS A 100 -2.75 -20.36 -0.56
N ASN A 101 -2.30 -19.53 -1.51
CA ASN A 101 -1.29 -19.95 -2.47
C ASN A 101 0.03 -20.35 -1.78
N LEU A 102 0.48 -19.58 -0.79
CA LEU A 102 1.68 -19.92 -0.03
C LEU A 102 1.51 -21.23 0.76
N GLU A 103 0.34 -21.47 1.34
CA GLU A 103 0.03 -22.73 2.02
C GLU A 103 0.13 -23.91 1.05
N GLU A 104 -0.46 -23.78 -0.16
CA GLU A 104 -0.38 -24.81 -1.21
C GLU A 104 1.06 -25.05 -1.69
N GLU A 105 1.85 -24.00 -1.89
CA GLU A 105 3.28 -24.11 -2.25
C GLU A 105 4.07 -24.83 -1.16
N VAL A 106 3.83 -24.52 0.11
CA VAL A 106 4.51 -25.18 1.24
C VAL A 106 4.14 -26.67 1.29
N VAL A 107 2.90 -27.04 1.03
CA VAL A 107 2.52 -28.47 0.94
C VAL A 107 3.27 -29.16 -0.18
N ARG A 108 3.30 -28.56 -1.38
CA ARG A 108 4.02 -29.12 -2.53
C ARG A 108 5.51 -29.27 -2.25
N GLN A 109 6.12 -28.29 -1.60
CA GLN A 109 7.53 -28.34 -1.21
C GLN A 109 7.82 -29.43 -0.17
N LYS A 110 6.91 -29.65 0.78
CA LYS A 110 7.02 -30.76 1.73
C LYS A 110 6.95 -32.12 1.05
N GLU A 111 6.11 -32.26 0.03
CA GLU A 111 6.03 -33.50 -0.75
C GLU A 111 7.30 -33.78 -1.55
N THR A 112 7.90 -32.75 -2.16
CA THR A 112 9.17 -32.90 -2.88
C THR A 112 10.32 -33.22 -1.93
N GLU A 113 10.36 -32.58 -0.76
CA GLU A 113 11.34 -32.87 0.29
C GLU A 113 11.24 -34.32 0.78
N ARG A 114 10.02 -34.82 1.07
CA ARG A 114 9.81 -36.22 1.47
C ARG A 114 10.31 -37.19 0.41
N LYS A 115 10.03 -36.93 -0.87
CA LYS A 115 10.52 -37.75 -1.99
C LYS A 115 12.05 -37.75 -2.07
N LEU A 116 12.69 -36.61 -1.84
CA LEU A 116 14.14 -36.48 -1.85
C LEU A 116 14.78 -37.24 -0.68
N GLN A 117 14.23 -37.10 0.52
CA GLN A 117 14.69 -37.81 1.72
C GLN A 117 14.56 -39.34 1.55
N ALA A 118 13.46 -39.83 0.98
CA ALA A 118 13.28 -41.25 0.69
C ALA A 118 14.36 -41.78 -0.27
N ARG A 119 14.62 -41.07 -1.38
CA ARG A 119 15.69 -41.43 -2.34
C ARG A 119 17.06 -41.43 -1.69
N TYR A 120 17.34 -40.46 -0.82
CA TYR A 120 18.61 -40.39 -0.11
C TYR A 120 18.78 -41.59 0.86
N GLY A 121 17.72 -41.97 1.58
CA GLY A 121 17.73 -43.16 2.44
C GLY A 121 17.96 -44.46 1.66
N GLU A 122 17.32 -44.60 0.49
CA GLU A 122 17.59 -45.73 -0.42
C GLU A 122 19.06 -45.76 -0.87
N LEU A 123 19.61 -44.61 -1.26
CA LEU A 123 21.01 -44.51 -1.69
C LEU A 123 21.98 -44.90 -0.57
N LEU A 124 21.75 -44.45 0.66
CA LEU A 124 22.55 -44.85 1.83
C LEU A 124 22.50 -46.36 2.05
N SER A 125 21.31 -46.98 1.99
CA SER A 125 21.19 -48.44 2.13
C SER A 125 21.95 -49.18 1.03
N THR A 126 21.95 -48.68 -0.21
CA THR A 126 22.75 -49.30 -1.28
C THR A 126 24.25 -49.15 -1.06
N LEU A 127 24.68 -48.02 -0.50
CA LEU A 127 26.08 -47.76 -0.19
C LEU A 127 26.57 -48.67 0.94
N GLU A 128 25.81 -48.77 2.03
CA GLU A 128 26.10 -49.69 3.15
C GLU A 128 26.24 -51.14 2.65
N LYS A 129 25.30 -51.62 1.83
CA LYS A 129 25.39 -52.96 1.21
C LYS A 129 26.64 -53.14 0.36
N ALA A 130 27.01 -52.12 -0.42
CA ALA A 130 28.22 -52.17 -1.24
C ALA A 130 29.49 -52.22 -0.37
N GLU A 131 29.54 -51.45 0.71
CA GLU A 131 30.63 -51.48 1.69
C GLU A 131 30.73 -52.83 2.40
N GLU A 132 29.62 -53.42 2.83
CA GLU A 132 29.57 -54.77 3.42
C GLU A 132 30.13 -55.82 2.46
N ILE A 133 29.75 -55.76 1.18
CA ILE A 133 30.28 -56.65 0.14
C ILE A 133 31.80 -56.46 -0.01
N MET A 134 32.29 -55.22 -0.07
CA MET A 134 33.73 -54.94 -0.17
C MET A 134 34.52 -55.46 1.04
N VAL A 135 34.00 -55.26 2.26
CA VAL A 135 34.61 -55.78 3.48
C VAL A 135 34.62 -57.30 3.46
N GLY A 136 33.53 -57.94 3.04
CA GLY A 136 33.43 -59.39 2.87
C GLY A 136 34.51 -59.95 1.94
N PHE A 137 34.67 -59.35 0.75
CA PHE A 137 35.74 -59.71 -0.19
C PHE A 137 37.14 -59.53 0.41
N ARG A 138 37.36 -58.44 1.15
CA ARG A 138 38.66 -58.18 1.79
C ARG A 138 39.01 -59.22 2.85
N VAL A 139 38.03 -59.65 3.65
CA VAL A 139 38.20 -60.73 4.65
C VAL A 139 38.46 -62.08 3.98
N GLN A 140 37.78 -62.37 2.86
CA GLN A 140 37.99 -63.60 2.12
C GLN A 140 39.38 -63.67 1.48
N ALA A 141 39.88 -62.55 0.93
CA ALA A 141 41.23 -62.44 0.39
C ALA A 141 42.30 -62.66 1.48
N LEU A 142 42.12 -62.09 2.68
CA LEU A 142 43.03 -62.34 3.81
C LEU A 142 43.05 -63.81 4.22
N LYS A 143 41.89 -64.46 4.31
CA LYS A 143 41.80 -65.90 4.61
C LYS A 143 42.47 -66.77 3.55
N GLN A 144 42.34 -66.41 2.28
CA GLN A 144 43.00 -67.13 1.18
C GLN A 144 44.52 -66.97 1.27
N ALA A 145 45.02 -65.76 1.54
CA ALA A 145 46.45 -65.53 1.79
C ALA A 145 46.97 -66.31 3.01
N ASP A 146 46.24 -66.33 4.13
CA ASP A 146 46.62 -67.13 5.32
C ASP A 146 46.65 -68.63 5.01
N VAL A 147 45.71 -69.13 4.20
CA VAL A 147 45.66 -70.54 3.77
C VAL A 147 46.81 -70.85 2.81
N GLU A 148 47.09 -69.98 1.84
CA GLU A 148 48.23 -70.10 0.94
C GLU A 148 49.57 -70.05 1.69
N ASP A 149 49.74 -69.15 2.66
CA ASP A 149 50.90 -69.07 3.53
C ASP A 149 51.04 -70.33 4.39
N SER A 150 49.94 -70.87 4.91
CA SER A 150 49.95 -72.15 5.66
C SER A 150 50.29 -73.35 4.78
N HIS A 151 49.88 -73.33 3.51
CA HIS A 151 50.21 -74.35 2.51
C HIS A 151 51.69 -74.26 2.13
N ASN A 152 52.18 -73.06 1.80
CA ASN A 152 53.58 -72.79 1.49
C ASN A 152 54.51 -73.12 2.67
N LEU A 153 54.08 -72.87 3.92
CA LEU A 153 54.84 -73.26 5.12
C LEU A 153 54.88 -74.78 5.31
N LYS A 154 53.81 -75.50 4.98
CA LYS A 154 53.80 -76.98 4.99
C LYS A 154 54.71 -77.53 3.89
N GLU A 155 54.65 -76.99 2.69
CA GLU A 155 55.55 -77.39 1.59
C GLU A 155 57.02 -77.08 1.90
N ALA A 156 57.31 -75.93 2.51
CA ALA A 156 58.65 -75.60 2.99
C ALA A 156 59.12 -76.56 4.10
N LYS A 157 58.24 -76.96 5.02
CA LYS A 157 58.54 -77.97 6.07
C LYS A 157 58.76 -79.37 5.49
N LEU A 158 57.99 -79.76 4.47
CA LEU A 158 58.22 -81.00 3.72
C LEU A 158 59.53 -80.96 2.91
N ALA A 159 59.94 -79.80 2.42
CA ALA A 159 61.20 -79.61 1.71
C ALA A 159 62.43 -79.56 2.64
N THR A 160 62.26 -79.24 3.93
CA THR A 160 63.35 -79.22 4.93
C THR A 160 63.59 -80.54 5.66
N GLY A 161 62.74 -81.56 5.49
CA GLY A 161 62.98 -82.92 5.96
C GLY A 161 63.13 -83.07 7.48
N GLU A 162 62.01 -83.08 8.21
CA GLU A 162 61.93 -83.67 9.54
C GLU A 162 60.77 -84.69 9.55
N GLU A 163 61.13 -85.99 9.58
CA GLU A 163 60.24 -87.11 9.87
C GLU A 163 60.06 -87.23 11.39
N GLU A 164 58.83 -87.49 11.88
CA GLU A 164 58.63 -88.22 13.14
C GLU A 164 57.40 -89.14 13.05
N ASP A 165 57.53 -90.24 13.80
CA ASP A 165 57.05 -91.59 13.54
C ASP A 165 55.58 -91.90 13.92
N VAL A 166 55.08 -92.94 13.25
CA VAL A 166 53.88 -93.69 13.61
C VAL A 166 54.18 -94.64 14.79
N ALA A 167 53.38 -94.58 15.86
CA ALA A 167 53.29 -95.67 16.83
C ALA A 167 51.82 -96.02 17.13
N ILE A 168 51.43 -97.22 16.69
CA ILE A 168 50.18 -97.93 17.00
C ILE A 168 50.32 -98.57 18.40
N SER A 169 49.29 -98.46 19.25
CA SER A 169 48.98 -99.50 20.24
C SER A 169 47.46 -99.61 20.46
N THR A 170 47.00 -100.83 20.26
CA THR A 170 45.71 -101.43 20.62
C THR A 170 45.58 -101.62 22.13
N GLU A 171 44.39 -101.41 22.71
CA GLU A 171 43.61 -102.43 23.44
C GLU A 171 42.38 -101.86 24.16
N ALA A 172 41.41 -102.75 24.37
CA ALA A 172 40.05 -102.56 24.84
C ALA A 172 39.91 -102.47 26.38
N SER A 173 38.86 -101.83 26.88
CA SER A 173 37.82 -102.41 27.78
C SER A 173 37.13 -101.37 28.68
N SER A 174 35.82 -101.60 28.83
CA SER A 174 34.81 -101.03 29.76
C SER A 174 34.19 -99.68 29.41
#